data_AF-A0AA96U303-F1
#
_entry.id   AF-A0AA96U303-F1
#
_cell.length_a   1.000
_cell.length_b   1.000
_cell.length_c   1.000
_cell.angle_alpha   90.00
_cell.angle_beta   90.00
_cell.angle_gamma   90.00
#
_symmetry.space_group_name_H-M   'P 1'
#
loop_
_entity.id
_entity.type
_entity.pdbx_description
1 polymer ?
#
loop_
_entity_poly.entity_id
_entity_poly.type
_entity_poly.pdbx_seq_one_letter_code
_entity_poly.pdbx_strand_id
1 'polypeptide(L)' 'MSKVQIMSVVGSAVPVSLREQGLLACWYLMRDGEPVDGPFTSLPVAQARHLQLASHVLNS' A
#
# COMPACT_ATOMS: atom_id res chain seq x y z
N MET A 1 19.41 3.13 -0.92
CA MET A 1 18.45 2.39 -0.09
C MET A 1 17.07 2.99 -0.27
N SER A 2 16.30 2.46 -1.22
CA SER A 2 14.93 2.91 -1.49
C SER A 2 14.01 2.46 -0.35
N LYS A 3 13.56 3.40 0.49
CA LYS A 3 12.63 3.10 1.59
C LYS A 3 11.23 2.93 1.01
N VAL A 4 10.63 1.76 1.25
CA VAL A 4 9.20 1.57 1.00
C VAL A 4 8.43 2.22 2.14
N GLN A 5 7.35 2.94 1.84
CA GLN A 5 6.46 3.57 2.81
C GLN A 5 5.03 3.11 2.58
N ILE A 6 4.24 2.98 3.66
CA ILE A 6 2.81 2.69 3.56
C ILE A 6 2.06 4.02 3.55
N MET A 7 1.31 4.29 2.50
CA MET A 7 0.47 5.48 2.38
C MET A 7 -0.99 5.11 2.49
N SER A 8 -1.72 5.76 3.40
CA SER A 8 -3.18 5.63 3.53
C SER A 8 -3.86 6.66 2.65
N VAL A 9 -4.78 6.21 1.80
CA VAL A 9 -5.56 7.04 0.89
C VAL A 9 -7.02 6.91 1.29
N VAL A 10 -7.68 8.03 1.60
CA VAL A 10 -9.04 8.07 2.16
C VAL A 10 -9.92 8.98 1.31
N GLY A 11 -11.19 8.61 1.12
CA GLY A 11 -12.17 9.45 0.43
C GLY A 11 -12.03 9.45 -1.10
N SER A 12 -11.91 10.62 -1.73
CA SER A 12 -11.97 10.78 -3.21
C SER A 12 -10.78 10.17 -3.95
N ALA A 13 -9.66 9.96 -3.27
CA ALA A 13 -8.47 9.33 -3.86
C ALA A 13 -8.53 7.78 -3.84
N VAL A 14 -9.55 7.19 -3.22
CA VAL A 14 -9.81 5.73 -3.29
C VAL A 14 -10.29 5.35 -4.70
N PRO A 15 -9.85 4.22 -5.28
CA PRO A 15 -10.40 3.72 -6.55
C PRO A 15 -11.91 3.53 -6.51
N VAL A 16 -12.59 3.88 -7.59
CA VAL A 16 -14.07 3.77 -7.69
C VAL A 16 -14.55 2.36 -7.34
N SER A 17 -13.90 1.32 -7.84
CA SER A 17 -14.27 -0.08 -7.57
C SER A 17 -14.21 -0.46 -6.09
N LEU A 18 -13.29 0.13 -5.30
CA LEU A 18 -13.22 -0.12 -3.86
C LEU A 18 -14.27 0.71 -3.10
N ARG A 19 -14.55 1.92 -3.58
CA ARG A 19 -15.58 2.78 -3.00
C ARG A 19 -16.99 2.20 -3.23
N GLU A 20 -17.22 1.59 -4.37
CA GLU A 20 -18.46 0.84 -4.69
C GLU A 20 -18.65 -0.38 -3.77
N GLN A 21 -17.56 -0.97 -3.27
CA GLN A 21 -17.58 -2.02 -2.25
C GLN A 21 -17.81 -1.48 -0.83
N GLY A 22 -18.00 -0.16 -0.66
CA GLY A 22 -18.20 0.49 0.63
C GLY A 22 -16.90 0.78 1.40
N LEU A 23 -15.73 0.61 0.77
CA LEU A 23 -14.45 0.90 1.41
C LEU A 23 -14.16 2.41 1.37
N LEU A 24 -13.92 2.98 2.56
CA LEU A 24 -13.65 4.41 2.74
C LEU A 24 -12.16 4.76 2.66
N ALA A 25 -11.29 3.75 2.74
CA ALA A 25 -9.84 3.89 2.72
C ALA A 25 -9.18 2.72 1.97
N CYS A 26 -8.06 3.01 1.31
CA CYS A 26 -7.14 2.02 0.75
C CYS A 26 -5.69 2.36 1.11
N TRP A 27 -4.82 1.37 1.06
CA TRP A 27 -3.41 1.51 1.39
C TRP A 27 -2.55 1.15 0.19
N TYR A 28 -1.47 1.91 -0.01
CA TYR A 28 -0.49 1.66 -1.05
C TYR A 28 0.91 1.56 -0.46
N LEU A 29 1.74 0.73 -1.07
CA LEU A 29 3.17 0.72 -0.83
C LEU A 29 3.82 1.64 -1.86
N MET A 30 4.47 2.70 -1.39
CA MET A 30 5.20 3.64 -2.22
C MET A 30 6.70 3.41 -2.07
N ARG A 31 7.46 3.42 -3.17
CA ARG A 31 8.93 3.41 -3.17
C ARG A 31 9.40 4.55 -4.05
N ASP A 32 10.23 5.43 -3.50
CA ASP A 32 10.81 6.58 -4.23
C ASP A 32 9.77 7.46 -4.97
N GLY A 33 8.55 7.54 -4.43
CA GLY A 33 7.45 8.33 -5.00
C GLY A 33 6.55 7.57 -5.98
N GLU A 34 6.88 6.32 -6.32
CA GLU A 34 6.05 5.47 -7.19
C GLU A 34 5.30 4.39 -6.38
N PRO A 35 4.02 4.12 -6.70
CA PRO A 35 3.28 3.02 -6.09
C PRO A 35 3.83 1.69 -6.61
N VAL A 36 4.41 0.90 -5.73
CA VAL A 36 4.98 -0.42 -6.05
C VAL A 36 4.03 -1.57 -5.74
N ASP A 37 3.03 -1.36 -4.87
CA ASP A 37 2.05 -2.39 -4.53
C ASP A 37 0.75 -1.78 -3.94
N GLY A 38 -0.32 -2.55 -3.95
CA GLY A 38 -1.69 -2.13 -3.59
C GLY A 38 -2.60 -1.95 -4.81
N PRO A 39 -3.85 -1.46 -4.64
CA PRO A 39 -4.47 -1.01 -3.40
C PRO A 39 -4.82 -2.15 -2.45
N PHE A 40 -4.44 -2.01 -1.18
CA PHE A 40 -4.90 -2.89 -0.12
C PHE A 40 -6.15 -2.33 0.53
N THR A 41 -7.04 -3.22 0.94
CA THR A 41 -8.31 -2.88 1.61
C THR A 41 -8.19 -2.81 3.13
N SER A 42 -7.03 -3.14 3.69
CA SER A 42 -6.76 -3.07 5.12
C SER A 42 -5.29 -2.81 5.43
N LEU A 43 -5.05 -2.05 6.50
CA LEU A 43 -3.71 -1.73 7.00
C LEU A 43 -2.85 -2.98 7.34
N PRO A 44 -3.38 -4.03 8.00
CA PRO A 44 -2.58 -5.22 8.33
C PRO A 44 -2.03 -5.93 7.10
N VAL A 45 -2.80 -5.98 5.99
CA VAL A 45 -2.35 -6.57 4.73
C VAL A 45 -1.20 -5.74 4.13
N ALA A 46 -1.35 -4.41 4.13
CA ALA A 46 -0.28 -3.51 3.66
C ALA A 46 1.00 -3.63 4.51
N GLN A 47 0.87 -3.80 5.83
CA GLN A 47 2.00 -4.02 6.74
C GLN A 47 2.69 -5.36 6.50
N ALA A 48 1.93 -6.45 6.32
CA ALA A 48 2.51 -7.75 5.99
C ALA A 48 3.30 -7.70 4.68
N ARG A 49 2.77 -7.02 3.66
CA ARG A 49 3.47 -6.82 2.38
C ARG A 49 4.69 -5.92 2.51
N HIS A 50 4.60 -4.85 3.31
CA HIS A 50 5.75 -3.99 3.62
C HIS A 50 6.91 -4.79 4.24
N LEU A 51 6.61 -5.64 5.22
CA LEU A 51 7.59 -6.51 5.86
C LEU A 51 8.21 -7.52 4.88
N GLN A 52 7.40 -8.11 3.99
CA GLN A 52 7.89 -9.01 2.94
C GLN A 52 8.81 -8.30 1.94
N LEU A 53 8.49 -7.06 1.53
CA LEU A 53 9.39 -6.29 0.66
C LEU A 53 10.68 -5.89 1.40
N ALA A 54 10.59 -5.55 2.68
CA ALA A 54 11.75 -5.21 3.50
C ALA A 54 12.69 -6.41 3.67
N SER A 55 12.16 -7.62 3.87
CA SER A 55 12.96 -8.83 3.97
C SER A 55 13.60 -9.22 2.64
N HIS A 56 12.94 -8.99 1.50
CA HIS A 56 13.51 -9.27 0.18
C HIS A 56 14.69 -8.33 -0.16
N VAL A 57 14.63 -7.06 0.26
CA VAL A 57 15.71 -6.07 0.07
C VAL A 57 16.96 -6.43 0.87
N LEU A 58 16.85 -7.16 1.99
CA LEU A 58 18.00 -7.59 2.79
C LEU A 58 18.75 -8.80 2.19
N ASN A 59 18.18 -9.46 1.18
CA ASN A 59 18.74 -10.67 0.56
C ASN A 59 19.23 -10.45 -0.88
N SER A 60 19.38 -9.19 -1.34
CA SER A 60 19.84 -8.84 -2.70
C SER A 60 21.26 -8.26 -2.69
#